data_AF-A0A2M7RLB4-F1
#
_entry.id   AF-A0A2M7RLB4-F1
#
_cell.length_a   1.000
_cell.length_b   1.000
_cell.length_c   1.000
_cell.angle_alpha   90.00
_cell.angle_beta   90.00
_cell.angle_gamma   90.00
#
_symmetry.space_group_name_H-M   'P 1'
#
loop_
_entity.id
_entity.type
_entity.pdbx_description
1 polymer ?
#
loop_
_entity_poly.entity_id
_entity_poly.type
_entity_poly.pdbx_seq_one_letter_code
_entity_poly.pdbx_strand_id
1 'polypeptide(L)'
;MYKGLRLLILAVVLGVLALVPVISSAKPSAQGKKVVEASDESSTDIKTRREEIKEQIEGLKTKNAEKRAVAEELILTKVKQATIRAIDSTIKKLNAIKSRVAKMKNIAEELKTGLNEKIDARIAVLQEKMTAVEAATTKEEVKTALGESQKELRNTKDIIKSVVGAIHKTHLQNIIARLEKVLTKLEEKAANLMDTKKAEADTIIAQAKVYLEAAKTDIAGGNLTETKADIQKAHKEIVKLLSKVKVLKSTDSTEEEGSDD
;
A
#
# COMPACT_ATOMS: atom_id res chain seq x y z
N MET A 1 3.60 -11.07 -5.92
CA MET A 1 4.65 -10.18 -6.46
C MET A 1 4.79 -8.82 -5.72
N TYR A 2 4.54 -8.73 -4.40
CA TYR A 2 4.62 -7.45 -3.65
C TYR A 2 5.41 -7.55 -2.32
N LYS A 3 6.46 -8.39 -2.27
CA LYS A 3 7.34 -8.48 -1.09
C LYS A 3 8.57 -7.54 -1.16
N GLY A 4 8.99 -7.11 -2.35
CA GLY A 4 10.17 -6.25 -2.52
C GLY A 4 9.97 -4.76 -2.21
N LEU A 5 8.75 -4.23 -2.28
CA LEU A 5 8.50 -2.78 -2.12
C LEU A 5 8.25 -2.35 -0.67
N ARG A 6 8.14 -3.29 0.28
CA ARG A 6 7.92 -2.99 1.71
C ARG A 6 9.23 -2.67 2.46
N LEU A 7 10.39 -3.10 1.96
CA LEU A 7 11.67 -2.78 2.59
C LEU A 7 12.20 -1.38 2.28
N LEU A 8 11.81 -0.79 1.14
CA LEU A 8 12.42 0.47 0.68
C LEU A 8 11.83 1.72 1.36
N ILE A 9 10.63 1.61 1.95
CA ILE A 9 9.98 2.73 2.67
C ILE A 9 10.36 2.76 4.15
N LEU A 10 10.75 1.62 4.74
CA LEU A 10 11.18 1.57 6.14
C LEU A 10 12.64 2.06 6.33
N ALA A 11 13.49 1.90 5.32
CA ALA A 11 14.91 2.24 5.40
C ALA A 11 15.20 3.76 5.33
N VAL A 12 14.28 4.57 4.77
CA VAL A 12 14.51 6.02 4.61
C VAL A 12 14.07 6.83 5.85
N VAL A 13 13.26 6.25 6.75
CA VAL A 13 12.71 6.96 7.92
C VAL A 13 13.53 6.77 9.21
N LEU A 14 14.46 5.81 9.25
CA LEU A 14 15.16 5.41 10.49
C LEU A 14 16.69 5.68 10.52
N GLY A 15 17.26 6.30 9.49
CA GLY A 15 18.72 6.31 9.27
C GLY A 15 19.48 7.64 9.44
N VAL A 16 18.93 8.69 10.08
CA VAL A 16 19.61 10.00 10.17
C VAL A 16 19.75 10.53 11.61
N LEU A 17 19.56 9.70 12.63
CA LEU A 17 19.59 10.12 14.04
C LEU A 17 20.50 9.24 14.90
N ALA A 18 21.78 9.09 14.51
CA ALA A 18 22.83 8.65 15.42
C ALA A 18 24.22 8.92 14.80
N LEU A 19 24.90 10.00 15.20
CA LEU A 19 26.36 10.08 15.35
C LEU A 19 26.76 11.46 15.90
N VAL A 20 26.67 11.60 17.22
CA VAL A 20 27.44 12.58 17.99
C VAL A 20 28.58 11.79 18.65
N PRO A 21 29.86 12.02 18.32
CA PRO A 21 30.95 11.43 19.09
C PRO A 21 31.05 12.13 20.44
N VAL A 22 30.79 11.36 21.51
CA VAL A 22 31.15 11.71 22.89
C VAL A 22 32.68 11.61 22.99
N ILE A 23 33.37 12.75 23.05
CA ILE A 23 34.79 12.79 23.37
C ILE A 23 34.90 12.62 24.88
N SER A 24 35.28 11.42 25.31
CA SER A 24 35.57 11.07 26.70
C SER A 24 36.80 11.82 27.19
N SER A 25 36.65 12.48 28.34
CA SER A 25 37.65 13.20 29.11
C SER A 25 38.86 12.34 29.47
N ALA A 26 40.06 12.83 29.13
CA ALA A 26 41.34 12.28 29.57
C ALA A 26 41.60 12.57 31.04
N LYS A 27 42.13 11.57 31.75
CA LYS A 27 42.54 11.58 33.16
C LYS A 27 43.96 12.18 33.26
N PRO A 28 44.26 13.15 34.16
CA PRO A 28 45.64 13.56 34.39
C PRO A 28 46.29 12.64 35.42
N SER A 29 47.41 12.03 35.04
CA SER A 29 48.33 11.33 35.96
C SER A 29 49.36 12.33 36.49
N ALA A 30 49.50 12.38 37.80
CA ALA A 30 50.45 13.22 38.52
C ALA A 30 51.79 12.50 38.71
N GLN A 31 52.89 13.11 38.29
CA GLN A 31 54.22 12.93 38.88
C GLN A 31 55.08 14.15 38.54
N GLY A 32 55.69 14.76 39.58
CA GLY A 32 56.29 16.09 39.53
C GLY A 32 57.83 16.17 39.49
N LYS A 33 58.30 17.41 39.77
CA LYS A 33 59.69 17.95 39.85
C LYS A 33 60.39 18.14 38.49
N LYS A 34 61.09 19.24 38.20
CA LYS A 34 61.71 20.34 38.99
C LYS A 34 61.68 21.63 38.13
N VAL A 35 61.61 22.77 38.80
CA VAL A 35 61.76 24.12 38.23
C VAL A 35 63.22 24.36 37.84
N VAL A 36 63.46 24.90 36.64
CA VAL A 36 64.67 25.68 36.31
C VAL A 36 64.20 26.97 35.65
N GLU A 37 64.70 28.08 36.16
CA GLU A 37 64.46 29.45 35.73
C GLU A 37 64.90 29.68 34.28
N ALA A 38 63.96 30.16 33.46
CA ALA A 38 64.19 30.98 32.28
C ALA A 38 62.98 31.94 32.19
N SER A 39 63.09 33.01 32.97
CA SER A 39 62.11 34.09 33.13
C SER A 39 62.03 34.94 31.87
N ASP A 40 60.80 35.37 31.57
CA ASP A 40 60.33 36.31 30.55
C ASP A 40 60.19 35.87 29.08
N GLU A 41 61.12 35.13 28.46
CA GLU A 41 60.93 34.70 27.05
C GLU A 41 60.02 33.48 26.88
N SER A 42 59.96 32.58 27.87
CA SER A 42 59.09 31.38 27.77
C SER A 42 57.62 31.64 28.10
N SER A 43 57.32 32.73 28.83
CA SER A 43 55.93 33.07 29.19
C SER A 43 55.17 33.72 28.03
N THR A 44 55.87 34.51 27.21
CA THR A 44 55.35 35.05 25.95
C THR A 44 55.14 33.92 24.96
N ASP A 45 56.12 33.03 24.77
CA ASP A 45 56.06 31.92 23.81
C ASP A 45 54.95 30.89 24.12
N ILE A 46 54.68 30.63 25.41
CA ILE A 46 53.54 29.80 25.85
C ILE A 46 52.21 30.51 25.64
N LYS A 47 52.15 31.85 25.81
CA LYS A 47 50.93 32.64 25.55
C LYS A 47 50.61 32.68 24.05
N THR A 48 51.59 32.93 23.18
CA THR A 48 51.41 32.88 21.72
C THR A 48 50.94 31.50 21.26
N ARG A 49 51.58 30.41 21.73
CA ARG A 49 51.11 29.05 21.39
C ARG A 49 49.68 28.77 21.87
N ARG A 50 49.27 29.29 23.02
CA ARG A 50 47.88 29.14 23.51
C ARG A 50 46.88 29.92 22.67
N GLU A 51 47.26 31.09 22.18
CA GLU A 51 46.43 31.89 21.27
C GLU A 51 46.32 31.22 19.90
N GLU A 52 47.42 30.74 19.33
CA GLU A 52 47.43 29.95 18.08
C GLU A 52 46.55 28.69 18.19
N ILE A 53 46.63 27.94 19.29
CA ILE A 53 45.79 26.76 19.52
C ILE A 53 44.31 27.17 19.65
N LYS A 54 43.99 28.26 20.35
CA LYS A 54 42.61 28.77 20.44
C LYS A 54 42.08 29.16 19.06
N GLU A 55 42.88 29.85 18.27
CA GLU A 55 42.52 30.30 16.92
C GLU A 55 42.33 29.09 15.97
N GLN A 56 43.18 28.06 16.08
CA GLN A 56 42.99 26.79 15.37
C GLN A 56 41.73 26.05 15.83
N ILE A 57 41.41 26.02 17.13
CA ILE A 57 40.19 25.39 17.65
C ILE A 57 38.95 26.14 17.16
N GLU A 58 38.95 27.47 17.18
CA GLU A 58 37.85 28.28 16.66
C GLU A 58 37.71 28.11 15.14
N GLY A 59 38.81 28.10 14.40
CA GLY A 59 38.84 27.82 12.96
C GLY A 59 38.33 26.41 12.60
N LEU A 60 38.57 25.40 13.45
CA LEU A 60 38.00 24.05 13.27
C LEU A 60 36.52 24.00 13.62
N LYS A 61 36.07 24.74 14.64
CA LYS A 61 34.65 24.85 15.00
C LYS A 61 33.84 25.52 13.90
N THR A 62 34.33 26.61 13.32
CA THR A 62 33.66 27.30 12.21
C THR A 62 33.61 26.43 10.96
N LYS A 63 34.73 25.84 10.53
CA LYS A 63 34.75 24.89 9.39
C LYS A 63 33.82 23.70 9.59
N ASN A 64 33.72 23.17 10.81
CA ASN A 64 32.78 22.08 11.10
C ASN A 64 31.32 22.56 11.14
N ALA A 65 31.04 23.77 11.61
CA ALA A 65 29.71 24.36 11.58
C ALA A 65 29.24 24.60 10.14
N GLU A 66 30.10 25.14 9.27
CA GLU A 66 29.83 25.33 7.85
C GLU A 66 29.55 24.00 7.13
N LYS A 67 30.41 22.99 7.33
CA LYS A 67 30.18 21.65 6.76
C LYS A 67 28.86 21.04 7.22
N ARG A 68 28.48 21.25 8.49
CA ARG A 68 27.20 20.79 9.03
C ARG A 68 26.02 21.54 8.40
N ALA A 69 26.10 22.85 8.26
CA ALA A 69 25.06 23.65 7.64
C ALA A 69 24.80 23.22 6.18
N VAL A 70 25.87 23.05 5.39
CA VAL A 70 25.78 22.55 4.00
C VAL A 70 25.19 21.14 3.94
N ALA A 71 25.62 20.24 4.85
CA ALA A 71 25.07 18.89 4.91
C ALA A 71 23.58 18.88 5.29
N GLU A 72 23.16 19.71 6.25
CA GLU A 72 21.77 19.83 6.67
C GLU A 72 20.87 20.36 5.55
N GLU A 73 21.29 21.39 4.82
CA GLU A 73 20.54 21.94 3.69
C GLU A 73 20.37 20.91 2.56
N LEU A 74 21.42 20.15 2.27
CA LEU A 74 21.39 19.09 1.27
C LEU A 74 20.47 17.93 1.69
N ILE A 75 20.47 17.57 2.98
CA ILE A 75 19.53 16.58 3.54
C ILE A 75 18.10 17.09 3.42
N LEU A 76 17.82 18.33 3.83
CA LEU A 76 16.48 18.93 3.74
C LEU A 76 15.95 18.92 2.31
N THR A 77 16.78 19.35 1.35
CA THR A 77 16.42 19.34 -0.08
C THR A 77 16.07 17.93 -0.57
N LYS A 78 16.88 16.93 -0.23
CA LYS A 78 16.60 15.53 -0.59
C LYS A 78 15.31 15.00 0.04
N VAL A 79 15.03 15.36 1.30
CA VAL A 79 13.82 14.94 2.00
C VAL A 79 12.57 15.61 1.43
N LYS A 80 12.63 16.91 1.06
CA LYS A 80 11.56 17.60 0.32
C LYS A 80 11.25 16.85 -0.99
N GLN A 81 12.26 16.61 -1.81
CA GLN A 81 12.11 15.90 -3.08
C GLN A 81 11.55 14.49 -2.91
N ALA A 82 12.02 13.74 -1.91
CA ALA A 82 11.52 12.40 -1.62
C ALA A 82 10.03 12.42 -1.25
N THR A 83 9.61 13.41 -0.46
CA THR A 83 8.21 13.55 -0.02
C THR A 83 7.31 13.94 -1.18
N ILE A 84 7.73 14.90 -2.01
CA ILE A 84 7.03 15.29 -3.24
C ILE A 84 6.83 14.06 -4.15
N ARG A 85 7.88 13.26 -4.38
CA ARG A 85 7.76 12.01 -5.17
C ARG A 85 6.79 11.01 -4.56
N ALA A 86 6.78 10.89 -3.24
CA ALA A 86 5.85 10.00 -2.54
C ALA A 86 4.39 10.46 -2.69
N ILE A 87 4.14 11.77 -2.62
CA ILE A 87 2.83 12.37 -2.86
C ILE A 87 2.40 12.14 -4.31
N ASP A 88 3.23 12.48 -5.30
CA ASP A 88 2.93 12.28 -6.72
C ASP A 88 2.62 10.81 -7.05
N SER A 89 3.44 9.87 -6.53
CA SER A 89 3.19 8.43 -6.70
C SER A 89 1.83 8.00 -6.13
N THR A 90 1.42 8.61 -5.02
CA THR A 90 0.14 8.32 -4.37
C THR A 90 -1.03 8.89 -5.16
N ILE A 91 -0.91 10.13 -5.67
CA ILE A 91 -1.90 10.75 -6.56
C ILE A 91 -2.07 9.91 -7.84
N LYS A 92 -0.98 9.44 -8.46
CA LYS A 92 -1.04 8.56 -9.63
C LYS A 92 -1.81 7.26 -9.35
N LYS A 93 -1.61 6.66 -8.18
CA LYS A 93 -2.37 5.46 -7.76
C LYS A 93 -3.86 5.76 -7.58
N LEU A 94 -4.19 6.88 -6.94
CA LEU A 94 -5.57 7.33 -6.77
C LEU A 94 -6.26 7.55 -8.13
N ASN A 95 -5.60 8.21 -9.08
CA ASN A 95 -6.09 8.38 -10.45
C ASN A 95 -6.30 7.04 -11.18
N ALA A 96 -5.39 6.08 -11.02
CA ALA A 96 -5.56 4.75 -11.58
C ALA A 96 -6.78 4.02 -10.99
N ILE A 97 -7.01 4.16 -9.68
CA ILE A 97 -8.20 3.61 -9.01
C ILE A 97 -9.47 4.29 -9.53
N LYS A 98 -9.48 5.62 -9.64
CA LYS A 98 -10.60 6.39 -10.21
C LYS A 98 -10.96 5.91 -11.62
N SER A 99 -9.95 5.74 -12.49
CA SER A 99 -10.15 5.20 -13.84
C SER A 99 -10.75 3.80 -13.82
N ARG A 100 -10.34 2.94 -12.86
CA ARG A 100 -10.90 1.61 -12.69
C ARG A 100 -12.36 1.66 -12.24
N VAL A 101 -12.72 2.56 -11.32
CA VAL A 101 -14.11 2.78 -10.88
C VAL A 101 -14.99 3.19 -12.06
N ALA A 102 -14.54 4.17 -12.84
CA ALA A 102 -15.28 4.65 -14.00
C ALA A 102 -15.58 3.56 -15.05
N LYS A 103 -14.64 2.61 -15.24
CA LYS A 103 -14.77 1.51 -16.23
C LYS A 103 -15.64 0.34 -15.77
N MET A 104 -16.08 0.30 -14.51
CA MET A 104 -16.93 -0.78 -14.03
C MET A 104 -18.35 -0.62 -14.56
N LYS A 105 -18.81 -1.59 -15.37
CA LYS A 105 -20.15 -1.55 -15.99
C LYS A 105 -21.29 -1.89 -15.02
N ASN A 106 -21.01 -2.71 -14.01
CA ASN A 106 -22.05 -3.29 -13.14
C ASN A 106 -21.89 -2.84 -11.68
N ILE A 107 -21.68 -1.55 -11.47
CA ILE A 107 -21.66 -0.93 -10.15
C ILE A 107 -22.66 0.21 -10.17
N ALA A 108 -23.41 0.38 -9.08
CA ALA A 108 -24.40 1.45 -8.95
C ALA A 108 -23.72 2.81 -9.16
N GLU A 109 -24.37 3.73 -9.88
CA GLU A 109 -23.80 5.05 -10.21
C GLU A 109 -23.56 5.87 -8.93
N GLU A 110 -24.42 5.75 -7.93
CA GLU A 110 -24.26 6.40 -6.63
C GLU A 110 -22.98 5.93 -5.93
N LEU A 111 -22.66 4.63 -6.02
CA LEU A 111 -21.44 4.09 -5.47
C LEU A 111 -20.21 4.54 -6.27
N LYS A 112 -20.29 4.64 -7.61
CA LYS A 112 -19.19 5.22 -8.41
C LYS A 112 -18.91 6.65 -8.01
N THR A 113 -19.96 7.47 -7.93
CA THR A 113 -19.86 8.88 -7.57
C THR A 113 -19.25 9.03 -6.19
N GLY A 114 -19.78 8.33 -5.17
CA GLY A 114 -19.25 8.41 -3.82
C GLY A 114 -17.80 7.89 -3.67
N LEU A 115 -17.39 6.90 -4.46
CA LEU A 115 -15.98 6.46 -4.49
C LEU A 115 -15.08 7.49 -5.17
N ASN A 116 -15.53 8.09 -6.28
CA ASN A 116 -14.77 9.11 -7.01
C ASN A 116 -14.62 10.40 -6.19
N GLU A 117 -15.66 10.87 -5.52
CA GLU A 117 -15.61 12.04 -4.64
C GLU A 117 -14.59 11.85 -3.50
N LYS A 118 -14.59 10.67 -2.86
CA LYS A 118 -13.60 10.32 -1.84
C LYS A 118 -12.17 10.34 -2.38
N ILE A 119 -11.97 9.88 -3.62
CA ILE A 119 -10.67 9.92 -4.27
C ILE A 119 -10.26 11.35 -4.59
N ASP A 120 -11.16 12.16 -5.14
CA ASP A 120 -10.89 13.53 -5.58
C ASP A 120 -10.58 14.45 -4.39
N ALA A 121 -11.36 14.36 -3.32
CA ALA A 121 -11.08 15.05 -2.07
C ALA A 121 -9.68 14.70 -1.54
N ARG A 122 -9.26 13.45 -1.70
CA ARG A 122 -7.94 13.00 -1.25
C ARG A 122 -6.80 13.49 -2.14
N ILE A 123 -7.01 13.53 -3.45
CA ILE A 123 -6.06 14.11 -4.39
C ILE A 123 -5.85 15.59 -4.07
N ALA A 124 -6.92 16.34 -3.81
CA ALA A 124 -6.85 17.76 -3.48
C ALA A 124 -6.02 18.01 -2.20
N VAL A 125 -6.27 17.26 -1.12
CA VAL A 125 -5.47 17.36 0.12
C VAL A 125 -3.99 17.04 -0.15
N LEU A 126 -3.70 16.02 -0.94
CA LEU A 126 -2.31 15.66 -1.26
C LEU A 126 -1.63 16.74 -2.11
N GLN A 127 -2.33 17.37 -3.05
CA GLN A 127 -1.81 18.49 -3.83
C GLN A 127 -1.50 19.69 -2.94
N GLU A 128 -2.38 20.04 -2.01
CA GLU A 128 -2.13 21.10 -1.03
C GLU A 128 -0.86 20.82 -0.20
N LYS A 129 -0.70 19.59 0.29
CA LYS A 129 0.50 19.20 1.05
C LYS A 129 1.76 19.18 0.20
N MET A 130 1.67 18.82 -1.07
CA MET A 130 2.80 18.93 -2.01
C MET A 130 3.23 20.38 -2.16
N THR A 131 2.31 21.31 -2.39
CA THR A 131 2.59 22.75 -2.47
C THR A 131 3.18 23.29 -1.17
N ALA A 132 2.66 22.88 -0.01
CA ALA A 132 3.22 23.28 1.29
C ALA A 132 4.68 22.80 1.48
N VAL A 133 4.99 21.57 1.06
CA VAL A 133 6.38 21.07 1.08
C VAL A 133 7.25 21.85 0.11
N GLU A 134 6.78 22.18 -1.10
CA GLU A 134 7.53 22.97 -2.08
C GLU A 134 7.86 24.37 -1.55
N ALA A 135 6.86 25.06 -1.01
CA ALA A 135 6.93 26.43 -0.52
C ALA A 135 7.75 26.61 0.76
N ALA A 136 7.96 25.55 1.56
CA ALA A 136 8.72 25.64 2.81
C ALA A 136 10.17 26.09 2.57
N THR A 137 10.58 27.18 3.23
CA THR A 137 11.90 27.81 3.07
C THR A 137 12.79 27.64 4.29
N THR A 138 12.21 27.51 5.48
CA THR A 138 12.96 27.31 6.73
C THR A 138 12.98 25.85 7.15
N LYS A 139 13.97 25.47 7.97
CA LYS A 139 14.09 24.10 8.51
C LYS A 139 12.83 23.65 9.24
N GLU A 140 12.23 24.54 10.03
CA GLU A 140 11.05 24.20 10.83
C GLU A 140 9.76 24.14 10.00
N GLU A 141 9.63 24.99 8.97
CA GLU A 141 8.57 24.87 7.96
C GLU A 141 8.67 23.52 7.23
N VAL A 142 9.88 23.15 6.78
CA VAL A 142 10.11 21.87 6.10
C VAL A 142 9.73 20.73 7.02
N LYS A 143 10.22 20.72 8.26
CA LYS A 143 9.90 19.65 9.23
C LYS A 143 8.40 19.52 9.47
N THR A 144 7.69 20.63 9.61
CA THR A 144 6.24 20.67 9.83
C THR A 144 5.48 20.13 8.61
N ALA A 145 5.78 20.67 7.42
CA ALA A 145 5.15 20.26 6.16
C ALA A 145 5.39 18.77 5.85
N LEU A 146 6.58 18.26 6.16
CA LEU A 146 6.91 16.84 6.04
C LEU A 146 6.09 15.98 7.01
N GLY A 147 5.97 16.39 8.26
CA GLY A 147 5.18 15.67 9.28
C GLY A 147 3.71 15.57 8.88
N GLU A 148 3.12 16.67 8.43
CA GLU A 148 1.74 16.70 7.93
C GLU A 148 1.58 15.82 6.68
N SER A 149 2.48 15.95 5.71
CA SER A 149 2.47 15.13 4.50
C SER A 149 2.52 13.64 4.80
N GLN A 150 3.36 13.23 5.76
CA GLN A 150 3.44 11.83 6.19
C GLN A 150 2.15 11.33 6.84
N LYS A 151 1.52 12.15 7.70
CA LYS A 151 0.22 11.82 8.30
C LYS A 151 -0.83 11.63 7.22
N GLU A 152 -0.88 12.54 6.26
CA GLU A 152 -1.82 12.47 5.16
C GLU A 152 -1.53 11.25 4.26
N LEU A 153 -0.28 10.93 3.93
CA LEU A 153 0.04 9.72 3.17
C LEU A 153 -0.46 8.43 3.86
N ARG A 154 -0.40 8.36 5.20
CA ARG A 154 -0.95 7.22 5.95
C ARG A 154 -2.47 7.17 5.85
N ASN A 155 -3.15 8.30 6.06
CA ASN A 155 -4.61 8.37 5.94
C ASN A 155 -5.09 7.99 4.52
N THR A 156 -4.35 8.40 3.49
CA THR A 156 -4.65 8.02 2.09
C THR A 156 -4.63 6.51 1.88
N LYS A 157 -3.70 5.81 2.54
CA LYS A 157 -3.56 4.35 2.38
C LYS A 157 -4.82 3.61 2.84
N ASP A 158 -5.44 4.07 3.92
CA ASP A 158 -6.66 3.45 4.44
C ASP A 158 -7.85 3.72 3.52
N ILE A 159 -7.93 4.93 2.95
CA ILE A 159 -8.91 5.26 1.90
C ILE A 159 -8.72 4.37 0.67
N ILE A 160 -7.48 4.22 0.18
CA ILE A 160 -7.17 3.31 -0.94
C ILE A 160 -7.63 1.89 -0.62
N LYS A 161 -7.34 1.39 0.58
CA LYS A 161 -7.75 0.05 1.01
C LYS A 161 -9.27 -0.09 1.03
N SER A 162 -9.98 0.90 1.57
CA SER A 162 -11.45 0.93 1.60
C SER A 162 -12.05 0.92 0.19
N VAL A 163 -11.56 1.79 -0.70
CA VAL A 163 -12.06 1.90 -2.08
C VAL A 163 -11.79 0.61 -2.86
N VAL A 164 -10.57 0.08 -2.79
CA VAL A 164 -10.23 -1.19 -3.45
C VAL A 164 -11.05 -2.35 -2.89
N GLY A 165 -11.29 -2.36 -1.58
CA GLY A 165 -12.19 -3.33 -0.94
C GLY A 165 -13.61 -3.27 -1.49
N ALA A 166 -14.18 -2.07 -1.63
CA ALA A 166 -15.50 -1.87 -2.23
C ALA A 166 -15.55 -2.37 -3.69
N ILE A 167 -14.53 -2.06 -4.49
CA ILE A 167 -14.39 -2.55 -5.87
C ILE A 167 -14.39 -4.09 -5.92
N HIS A 168 -13.61 -4.73 -5.06
CA HIS A 168 -13.56 -6.20 -5.01
C HIS A 168 -14.87 -6.80 -4.54
N LYS A 169 -15.51 -6.20 -3.52
CA LYS A 169 -16.84 -6.63 -3.05
C LYS A 169 -17.85 -6.58 -4.19
N THR A 170 -17.97 -5.45 -4.90
CA THR A 170 -18.88 -5.33 -6.04
C THR A 170 -18.55 -6.32 -7.15
N HIS A 171 -17.27 -6.59 -7.42
CA HIS A 171 -16.88 -7.58 -8.42
C HIS A 171 -17.36 -9.00 -8.06
N LEU A 172 -17.19 -9.41 -6.80
CA LEU A 172 -17.64 -10.72 -6.34
C LEU A 172 -19.17 -10.81 -6.30
N GLN A 173 -19.89 -9.76 -5.88
CA GLN A 173 -21.36 -9.70 -5.94
C GLN A 173 -21.87 -9.93 -7.38
N ASN A 174 -21.22 -9.31 -8.36
CA ASN A 174 -21.54 -9.50 -9.77
C ASN A 174 -21.29 -10.93 -10.26
N ILE A 175 -20.26 -11.61 -9.75
CA ILE A 175 -20.01 -13.00 -10.09
C ILE A 175 -21.09 -13.90 -9.47
N ILE A 176 -21.43 -13.70 -8.20
CA ILE A 176 -22.51 -14.44 -7.53
C ILE A 176 -23.80 -14.31 -8.35
N ALA A 177 -24.24 -13.08 -8.66
CA ALA A 177 -25.45 -12.85 -9.45
C ALA A 177 -25.43 -13.52 -10.83
N ARG A 178 -24.27 -13.58 -11.49
CA ARG A 178 -24.12 -14.31 -12.76
C ARG A 178 -24.24 -15.82 -12.58
N LEU A 179 -23.61 -16.38 -11.55
CA LEU A 179 -23.68 -17.81 -11.27
C LEU A 179 -25.10 -18.23 -10.91
N GLU A 180 -25.82 -17.43 -10.12
CA GLU A 180 -27.24 -17.65 -9.82
C GLU A 180 -28.08 -17.68 -11.10
N LYS A 181 -27.90 -16.69 -11.99
CA LYS A 181 -28.62 -16.67 -13.27
C LYS A 181 -28.32 -17.88 -14.15
N VAL A 182 -27.08 -18.37 -14.14
CA VAL A 182 -26.72 -19.60 -14.87
C VAL A 182 -27.37 -20.81 -14.22
N LEU A 183 -27.34 -20.90 -12.88
CA LEU A 183 -27.92 -22.00 -12.14
C LEU A 183 -29.42 -22.10 -12.38
N THR A 184 -30.17 -21.00 -12.33
CA THR A 184 -31.63 -20.98 -12.64
C THR A 184 -31.92 -21.54 -14.03
N LYS A 185 -31.13 -21.16 -15.05
CA LYS A 185 -31.30 -21.72 -16.40
C LYS A 185 -30.98 -23.21 -16.49
N LEU A 186 -30.10 -23.71 -15.62
CA LEU A 186 -29.77 -25.13 -15.56
C LEU A 186 -30.83 -25.92 -14.79
N GLU A 187 -31.45 -25.33 -13.78
CA GLU A 187 -32.61 -25.91 -13.08
C GLU A 187 -33.77 -26.14 -14.06
N GLU A 188 -34.11 -25.13 -14.87
CA GLU A 188 -35.14 -25.24 -15.91
C GLU A 188 -34.84 -26.39 -16.89
N LYS A 189 -33.57 -26.57 -17.26
CA LYS A 189 -33.16 -27.66 -18.16
C LYS A 189 -33.14 -29.02 -17.47
N ALA A 190 -32.71 -29.07 -16.21
CA ALA A 190 -32.65 -30.29 -15.42
C ALA A 190 -34.05 -30.85 -15.12
N ALA A 191 -35.05 -29.96 -15.01
CA ALA A 191 -36.45 -30.36 -14.80
C ALA A 191 -37.00 -31.28 -15.90
N ASN A 192 -36.44 -31.21 -17.12
CA ASN A 192 -36.85 -31.99 -18.28
C ASN A 192 -36.05 -33.30 -18.46
N LEU A 193 -35.18 -33.67 -17.51
CA LEU A 193 -34.42 -34.91 -17.57
C LEU A 193 -35.22 -36.11 -17.04
N MET A 194 -34.91 -37.33 -17.50
CA MET A 194 -35.44 -38.57 -16.93
C MET A 194 -35.06 -38.73 -15.44
N ASP A 195 -35.89 -39.42 -14.65
CA ASP A 195 -35.85 -39.47 -13.18
C ASP A 195 -34.46 -39.75 -12.57
N THR A 196 -33.71 -40.72 -13.08
CA THR A 196 -32.37 -41.06 -12.57
C THR A 196 -31.35 -39.95 -12.81
N LYS A 197 -31.41 -39.30 -13.97
CA LYS A 197 -30.53 -38.17 -14.36
C LYS A 197 -30.96 -36.88 -13.66
N LYS A 198 -32.25 -36.74 -13.39
CA LYS A 198 -32.84 -35.61 -12.65
C LYS A 198 -32.41 -35.61 -11.19
N ALA A 199 -32.48 -36.73 -10.49
CA ALA A 199 -32.03 -36.83 -9.09
C ALA A 199 -30.56 -36.43 -8.90
N GLU A 200 -29.71 -36.83 -9.85
CA GLU A 200 -28.29 -36.48 -9.82
C GLU A 200 -28.06 -34.98 -10.13
N ALA A 201 -28.82 -34.42 -11.07
CA ALA A 201 -28.79 -32.99 -11.38
C ALA A 201 -29.26 -32.15 -10.17
N ASP A 202 -30.35 -32.55 -9.52
CA ASP A 202 -30.92 -31.90 -8.34
C ASP A 202 -29.92 -31.87 -7.17
N THR A 203 -29.15 -32.96 -6.99
CA THR A 203 -28.08 -33.01 -5.98
C THR A 203 -26.98 -31.98 -6.26
N ILE A 204 -26.55 -31.84 -7.52
CA ILE A 204 -25.51 -30.86 -7.92
C ILE A 204 -26.05 -29.43 -7.78
N ILE A 205 -27.32 -29.20 -8.16
CA ILE A 205 -28.01 -27.92 -7.98
C ILE A 205 -28.03 -27.52 -6.51
N ALA A 206 -28.43 -28.44 -5.62
CA ALA A 206 -28.48 -28.20 -4.18
C ALA A 206 -27.09 -27.82 -3.63
N GLN A 207 -26.03 -28.53 -4.02
CA GLN A 207 -24.66 -28.21 -3.60
C GLN A 207 -24.21 -26.84 -4.11
N ALA A 208 -24.50 -26.50 -5.38
CA ALA A 208 -24.18 -25.19 -5.94
C ALA A 208 -24.89 -24.06 -5.17
N LYS A 209 -26.16 -24.25 -4.78
CA LYS A 209 -26.91 -23.29 -3.94
C LYS A 209 -26.26 -23.09 -2.59
N VAL A 210 -25.85 -24.17 -1.91
CA VAL A 210 -25.17 -24.07 -0.61
C VAL A 210 -23.92 -23.19 -0.71
N TYR A 211 -23.09 -23.39 -1.74
CA TYR A 211 -21.90 -22.56 -1.93
C TYR A 211 -22.23 -21.10 -2.31
N LEU A 212 -23.29 -20.85 -3.08
CA LEU A 212 -23.72 -19.49 -3.40
C LEU A 212 -24.24 -18.75 -2.16
N GLU A 213 -25.01 -19.41 -1.29
CA GLU A 213 -25.48 -18.84 -0.03
C GLU A 213 -24.34 -18.58 0.97
N ALA A 214 -23.37 -19.49 1.05
CA ALA A 214 -22.15 -19.25 1.83
C ALA A 214 -21.39 -18.02 1.30
N ALA A 215 -21.20 -17.91 -0.02
CA ALA A 215 -20.56 -16.75 -0.63
C ALA A 215 -21.30 -15.43 -0.36
N LYS A 216 -22.65 -15.44 -0.35
CA LYS A 216 -23.48 -14.28 0.03
C LYS A 216 -23.32 -13.90 1.51
N THR A 217 -23.21 -14.88 2.38
CA THR A 217 -23.00 -14.66 3.81
C THR A 217 -21.63 -14.03 4.04
N ASP A 218 -20.58 -14.59 3.45
CA ASP A 218 -19.22 -14.10 3.60
C ASP A 218 -19.00 -12.71 2.99
N ILE A 219 -19.62 -12.42 1.84
CA ILE A 219 -19.47 -11.11 1.20
C ILE A 219 -20.20 -10.01 1.98
N ALA A 220 -21.28 -10.36 2.69
CA ALA A 220 -21.95 -9.47 3.63
C ALA A 220 -21.05 -9.20 4.85
N GLY A 221 -20.40 -10.24 5.37
CA GLY A 221 -19.42 -10.15 6.48
C GLY A 221 -18.08 -9.50 6.12
N GLY A 222 -17.78 -9.31 4.83
CA GLY A 222 -16.51 -8.72 4.36
C GLY A 222 -15.37 -9.74 4.20
N ASN A 223 -15.65 -11.03 4.29
CA ASN A 223 -14.69 -12.14 4.16
C ASN A 223 -14.39 -12.44 2.68
N LEU A 224 -13.77 -11.49 1.96
CA LEU A 224 -13.57 -11.58 0.50
C LEU A 224 -12.78 -12.83 0.04
N THR A 225 -11.93 -13.39 0.90
CA THR A 225 -11.18 -14.61 0.61
C THR A 225 -12.09 -15.83 0.58
N GLU A 226 -12.91 -16.01 1.63
CA GLU A 226 -13.86 -17.13 1.72
C GLU A 226 -14.95 -17.00 0.66
N THR A 227 -15.47 -15.78 0.44
CA THR A 227 -16.38 -15.49 -0.68
C THR A 227 -15.82 -16.00 -2.01
N LYS A 228 -14.53 -15.79 -2.27
CA LYS A 228 -13.89 -16.25 -3.51
C LYS A 228 -13.79 -17.78 -3.56
N ALA A 229 -13.44 -18.42 -2.45
CA ALA A 229 -13.35 -19.87 -2.37
C ALA A 229 -14.71 -20.52 -2.65
N ASP A 230 -15.78 -19.99 -2.07
CA ASP A 230 -17.12 -20.53 -2.26
C ASP A 230 -17.69 -20.24 -3.65
N ILE A 231 -17.41 -19.07 -4.24
CA ILE A 231 -17.67 -18.82 -5.67
C ILE A 231 -17.00 -19.87 -6.56
N GLN A 232 -15.75 -20.26 -6.26
CA GLN A 232 -15.05 -21.28 -7.04
C GLN A 232 -15.68 -22.67 -6.89
N LYS A 233 -16.11 -23.04 -5.69
CA LYS A 233 -16.82 -24.30 -5.45
C LYS A 233 -18.18 -24.31 -6.18
N ALA A 234 -18.97 -23.23 -6.06
CA ALA A 234 -20.24 -23.07 -6.78
C ALA A 234 -20.04 -23.18 -8.30
N HIS A 235 -19.03 -22.48 -8.84
CA HIS A 235 -18.71 -22.53 -10.27
C HIS A 235 -18.33 -23.95 -10.72
N LYS A 236 -17.56 -24.70 -9.91
CA LYS A 236 -17.20 -26.09 -10.21
C LYS A 236 -18.43 -26.99 -10.33
N GLU A 237 -19.38 -26.88 -9.40
CA GLU A 237 -20.62 -27.65 -9.46
C GLU A 237 -21.50 -27.23 -10.65
N ILE A 238 -21.59 -25.92 -10.95
CA ILE A 238 -22.31 -25.42 -12.13
C ILE A 238 -21.71 -25.96 -13.43
N VAL A 239 -20.38 -26.04 -13.54
CA VAL A 239 -19.70 -26.61 -14.71
C VAL A 239 -19.98 -28.11 -14.83
N LYS A 240 -19.96 -28.85 -13.70
CA LYS A 240 -20.32 -30.27 -13.66
C LYS A 240 -21.76 -30.50 -14.14
N LEU A 241 -22.69 -29.65 -13.70
CA LEU A 241 -24.08 -29.68 -14.15
C LEU A 241 -24.21 -29.38 -15.65
N LEU A 242 -23.50 -28.34 -16.14
CA LEU A 242 -23.45 -27.99 -17.55
C LEU A 242 -23.00 -29.17 -18.43
N SER A 243 -21.94 -29.88 -18.03
CA SER A 243 -21.47 -31.05 -18.80
C SER A 243 -22.52 -32.14 -18.88
N LYS A 244 -23.27 -32.38 -17.79
CA LYS A 244 -24.31 -33.41 -17.77
C LYS A 244 -25.51 -33.02 -18.63
N VAL A 245 -26.03 -31.82 -18.44
CA VAL A 245 -27.16 -31.32 -19.25
C VAL A 245 -26.81 -31.27 -20.74
N LYS A 246 -25.54 -31.02 -21.10
CA LYS A 246 -25.08 -31.01 -22.50
C LYS A 246 -24.99 -32.41 -23.13
N VAL A 247 -24.40 -33.38 -22.42
CA VAL A 247 -24.26 -34.77 -22.92
C VAL A 247 -25.63 -35.41 -23.17
N LEU A 248 -26.62 -35.05 -22.37
CA LEU A 248 -27.97 -35.60 -22.45
C LEU A 248 -28.75 -35.08 -23.65
N LYS A 249 -28.52 -33.83 -24.05
CA LYS A 249 -29.14 -33.27 -25.27
C LYS A 249 -28.61 -33.93 -26.56
N SER A 250 -27.40 -34.50 -26.54
CA SER A 250 -26.82 -35.21 -27.69
C SER A 250 -27.17 -36.71 -27.75
N THR A 251 -27.71 -37.29 -26.68
CA THR A 251 -28.10 -38.71 -26.67
C THR A 251 -29.54 -38.90 -27.15
N ASP A 252 -30.47 -38.01 -26.77
CA ASP A 252 -31.87 -38.05 -27.25
C ASP A 252 -32.00 -37.83 -28.77
N SER A 253 -31.01 -37.23 -29.44
CA SER A 253 -31.02 -37.02 -30.89
C SER A 253 -30.48 -38.20 -31.72
N THR A 254 -30.11 -39.31 -31.08
CA THR A 254 -29.50 -40.48 -31.78
C THR A 254 -30.35 -41.75 -31.69
N GLU A 255 -31.51 -41.70 -31.03
CA GLU A 255 -32.41 -42.85 -30.88
C GLU A 255 -33.65 -42.82 -31.80
N GLU A 256 -33.82 -41.78 -32.64
CA GLU A 256 -34.97 -41.67 -33.58
C GLU A 256 -34.65 -42.00 -35.06
N GLU A 257 -33.43 -42.42 -35.41
CA GLU A 257 -33.10 -42.89 -36.77
C GLU A 257 -32.60 -44.35 -36.72
N GLY A 258 -33.51 -45.33 -36.69
CA GLY A 258 -33.12 -46.74 -36.82
C GLY A 258 -34.11 -47.78 -36.30
N SER A 259 -35.39 -47.67 -36.67
CA SER A 259 -36.32 -48.81 -36.63
C SER A 259 -37.36 -48.66 -37.73
N ASP A 260 -36.90 -48.68 -38.98
CA ASP A 260 -37.69 -49.20 -40.10
C ASP A 260 -36.85 -50.33 -40.73
N ASP A 261 -37.48 -51.51 -40.78
CA ASP A 261 -37.11 -52.80 -41.37
C ASP A 261 -36.08 -53.72 -40.66
#